data_AF-A0A934LW25-F1
#
_entry.id   AF-A0A934LW25-F1
#
_cell.length_a   1.000
_cell.length_b   1.000
_cell.length_c   1.000
_cell.angle_alpha   90.00
_cell.angle_beta   90.00
_cell.angle_gamma   90.00
#
_symmetry.space_group_name_H-M   'P 1'
#
loop_
_entity.id
_entity.type
_entity.pdbx_description
1 polymer ?
#
loop_
_entity_poly.entity_id
_entity_poly.type
_entity_poly.pdbx_seq_one_letter_code
_entity_poly.pdbx_strand_id
1 'polypeptide(L)'
;SRASALSALAAALAQAGRFAEGLEVARGIESEGIRASALSDLATALASEGDEQAAGLFAEGLEVARGIQDARSRASALCTLAAALAQASRIAAAFTALGKRGPNEFIQIVAEWNESFDKLHPALSAQILREVLRIVGWVRPDWRPIHALLISKEGY
;
A
#
# COMPACT_ATOMS: atom_id res chain seq x y z
N SER A 1 -20.52 -14.30 10.52
CA SER A 1 -21.59 -13.66 9.74
C SER A 1 -21.38 -13.97 8.25
N ARG A 2 -22.37 -13.70 7.38
CA ARG A 2 -22.22 -13.91 5.92
C ARG A 2 -21.01 -13.17 5.35
N ALA A 3 -20.79 -11.93 5.76
CA ALA A 3 -19.65 -11.13 5.34
C ALA A 3 -18.30 -11.78 5.71
N SER A 4 -18.14 -12.28 6.95
CA SER A 4 -16.91 -12.97 7.35
C SER A 4 -16.67 -14.26 6.56
N ALA A 5 -17.73 -15.00 6.22
CA ALA A 5 -17.62 -16.21 5.41
C ALA A 5 -17.18 -15.88 3.97
N LEU A 6 -17.73 -14.81 3.39
CA LEU A 6 -17.30 -14.32 2.07
C LEU A 6 -15.85 -13.83 2.08
N SER A 7 -15.42 -13.15 3.14
CA SER A 7 -14.02 -12.74 3.30
C SER A 7 -13.08 -13.95 3.35
N ALA A 8 -13.43 -14.99 4.11
CA ALA A 8 -12.66 -16.22 4.17
C ALA A 8 -12.62 -16.95 2.82
N LEU A 9 -13.74 -16.94 2.09
CA LEU A 9 -13.81 -17.51 0.73
C LEU A 9 -12.91 -16.74 -0.24
N ALA A 10 -12.93 -15.40 -0.21
CA ALA A 10 -12.06 -14.57 -1.04
C ALA A 10 -10.58 -14.87 -0.76
N ALA A 11 -10.19 -14.97 0.52
CA ALA A 11 -8.83 -15.33 0.91
C ALA A 11 -8.44 -16.74 0.44
N ALA A 12 -9.34 -17.72 0.56
CA ALA A 12 -9.10 -19.08 0.08
C ALA A 12 -8.94 -19.15 -1.45
N LEU A 13 -9.74 -18.37 -2.20
CA LEU A 13 -9.61 -18.24 -3.64
C LEU A 13 -8.28 -17.60 -4.03
N ALA A 14 -7.83 -16.57 -3.30
CA ALA A 14 -6.53 -15.95 -3.49
C ALA A 14 -5.38 -16.95 -3.32
N GLN A 15 -5.42 -17.74 -2.24
CA GLN A 15 -4.42 -18.80 -1.98
C GLN A 15 -4.39 -19.88 -3.05
N ALA A 16 -5.52 -20.11 -3.73
CA ALA A 16 -5.60 -21.03 -4.86
C ALA A 16 -5.21 -20.39 -6.21
N GLY A 17 -4.70 -19.15 -6.22
CA GLY A 17 -4.38 -18.40 -7.44
C GLY A 17 -5.60 -17.90 -8.22
N ARG A 18 -6.82 -18.06 -7.68
CA ARG A 18 -8.09 -17.67 -8.31
C ARG A 18 -8.47 -16.23 -7.95
N PHE A 19 -7.55 -15.31 -8.22
CA PHE A 19 -7.65 -13.93 -7.76
C PHE A 19 -8.86 -13.15 -8.30
N ALA A 20 -9.20 -13.34 -9.58
CA ALA A 20 -10.37 -12.69 -10.17
C ALA A 20 -11.67 -13.11 -9.46
N GLU A 21 -11.80 -14.39 -9.13
CA GLU A 21 -12.96 -14.91 -8.42
C GLU A 21 -12.97 -14.44 -6.96
N GLY A 22 -11.80 -14.42 -6.32
CA GLY A 22 -11.65 -13.85 -4.99
C GLY A 22 -12.07 -12.38 -4.94
N LEU A 23 -11.69 -11.61 -5.96
CA LEU A 23 -12.05 -10.19 -6.08
C LEU A 23 -13.56 -10.00 -6.25
N GLU A 24 -14.21 -10.80 -7.09
CA GLU A 24 -15.67 -10.77 -7.23
C GLU A 24 -16.39 -11.11 -5.91
N VAL A 25 -15.91 -12.12 -5.19
CA VAL A 25 -16.43 -12.46 -3.85
C VAL A 25 -16.24 -11.29 -2.88
N ALA A 26 -15.05 -10.69 -2.84
CA ALA A 26 -14.76 -9.56 -1.97
C ALA A 26 -15.64 -8.35 -2.29
N ARG A 27 -15.86 -8.07 -3.58
CA ARG A 27 -16.72 -6.98 -4.07
C ARG A 27 -18.16 -7.11 -3.60
N GLY A 28 -18.67 -8.34 -3.56
CA GLY A 28 -20.02 -8.68 -3.06
C GLY A 28 -20.20 -8.57 -1.54
N ILE A 29 -19.15 -8.24 -0.78
CA ILE A 29 -19.26 -8.05 0.67
C ILE A 29 -19.90 -6.69 0.98
N GLU A 30 -21.08 -6.72 1.62
CA GLU A 30 -21.83 -5.52 2.01
C GLU A 30 -21.13 -4.73 3.13
N SER A 31 -20.51 -5.42 4.08
CA SER A 31 -19.79 -4.78 5.17
C SER A 31 -18.49 -4.16 4.65
N GLU A 32 -18.43 -2.83 4.59
CA GLU A 32 -17.29 -2.12 3.99
C GLU A 32 -15.94 -2.41 4.66
N GLY A 33 -15.92 -2.54 5.99
CA GLY A 33 -14.71 -2.90 6.72
C GLY A 33 -14.23 -4.31 6.42
N ILE A 34 -15.16 -5.27 6.29
CA ILE A 34 -14.82 -6.66 5.92
C ILE A 34 -14.42 -6.74 4.45
N ARG A 35 -15.10 -5.98 3.57
CA ARG A 35 -14.72 -5.85 2.16
C ARG A 35 -13.31 -5.30 2.00
N ALA A 36 -12.98 -4.23 2.73
CA ALA A 36 -11.64 -3.66 2.77
C ALA A 36 -10.61 -4.72 3.17
N SER A 37 -10.87 -5.48 4.24
CA SER A 37 -10.00 -6.56 4.68
C SER A 37 -9.82 -7.65 3.62
N ALA A 38 -10.90 -8.10 2.97
CA ALA A 38 -10.82 -9.13 1.93
C ALA A 38 -10.00 -8.66 0.70
N LEU A 39 -10.18 -7.41 0.29
CA LEU A 39 -9.39 -6.80 -0.80
C LEU A 39 -7.91 -6.66 -0.41
N SER A 40 -7.63 -6.30 0.84
CA SER A 40 -6.28 -6.24 1.40
C SER A 40 -5.55 -7.58 1.35
N ASP A 41 -6.25 -8.66 1.71
CA ASP A 41 -5.70 -10.02 1.68
C ASP A 41 -5.42 -10.47 0.24
N LEU A 42 -6.35 -10.19 -0.69
CA LEU A 42 -6.17 -10.45 -2.12
C LEU A 42 -4.97 -9.71 -2.70
N ALA A 43 -4.82 -8.42 -2.38
CA ALA A 43 -3.72 -7.60 -2.84
C ALA A 43 -2.36 -8.15 -2.37
N THR A 44 -2.28 -8.58 -1.11
CA THR A 44 -1.07 -9.17 -0.53
C THR A 44 -0.71 -10.48 -1.22
N ALA A 45 -1.70 -11.35 -1.46
CA ALA A 45 -1.48 -12.59 -2.17
C ALA A 45 -1.06 -12.35 -3.64
N LEU A 46 -1.66 -11.36 -4.31
CA LEU A 46 -1.28 -10.95 -5.66
C LEU A 46 0.13 -10.41 -5.77
N ALA A 47 0.61 -9.68 -4.76
CA ALA A 47 1.98 -9.15 -4.76
C ALA A 47 3.05 -10.25 -4.73
N SER A 48 2.69 -11.46 -4.29
CA SER A 48 3.57 -12.63 -4.29
C SER A 48 3.61 -13.34 -5.65
N GLU A 49 2.67 -13.03 -6.54
CA GLU A 49 2.55 -13.62 -7.89
C GLU A 49 3.02 -12.61 -8.94
N GLY A 50 3.56 -13.09 -10.06
CA GLY A 50 4.23 -12.27 -11.08
C GLY A 50 3.38 -11.18 -11.77
N ASP A 51 4.08 -10.34 -12.54
CA ASP A 51 3.75 -8.92 -12.80
C ASP A 51 2.52 -8.66 -13.70
N GLU A 52 2.27 -9.49 -14.71
CA GLU A 52 1.36 -9.07 -15.80
C GLU A 52 -0.13 -9.23 -15.44
N GLN A 53 -0.50 -10.37 -14.83
CA GLN A 53 -1.89 -10.62 -14.41
C GLN A 53 -2.26 -9.80 -13.17
N ALA A 54 -1.28 -9.51 -12.31
CA ALA A 54 -1.45 -8.67 -11.14
C ALA A 54 -1.83 -7.23 -11.53
N ALA A 55 -1.35 -6.71 -12.66
CA ALA A 55 -1.63 -5.34 -13.09
C ALA A 55 -3.11 -5.01 -13.24
N GLY A 56 -3.86 -5.86 -13.94
CA GLY A 56 -5.31 -5.68 -14.13
C GLY A 56 -6.08 -5.81 -12.82
N LEU A 57 -5.71 -6.79 -11.99
CA LEU A 57 -6.37 -7.05 -10.72
C LEU A 57 -6.11 -5.95 -9.68
N PHE A 58 -4.91 -5.37 -9.67
CA PHE A 58 -4.63 -4.19 -8.85
C PHE A 58 -5.43 -2.97 -9.28
N ALA A 59 -5.61 -2.75 -10.59
CA ALA A 59 -6.44 -1.66 -11.10
C ALA A 59 -7.90 -1.83 -10.67
N GLU A 60 -8.43 -3.05 -10.76
CA GLU A 60 -9.78 -3.34 -10.31
C GLU A 60 -9.93 -3.21 -8.77
N GLY A 61 -8.96 -3.73 -8.01
CA GLY A 61 -8.91 -3.57 -6.55
C GLY A 61 -8.89 -2.09 -6.13
N LEU A 62 -8.19 -1.23 -6.87
CA LEU A 62 -8.19 0.21 -6.65
C LEU A 62 -9.55 0.85 -6.88
N GLU A 63 -10.25 0.48 -7.93
CA GLU A 63 -11.61 0.98 -8.20
C GLU A 63 -12.58 0.54 -7.10
N VAL A 64 -12.49 -0.71 -6.65
CA VAL A 64 -13.33 -1.20 -5.54
C VAL A 64 -13.00 -0.45 -4.24
N ALA A 65 -11.71 -0.26 -3.92
CA ALA A 65 -11.30 0.46 -2.72
C ALA A 65 -11.75 1.93 -2.76
N ARG A 66 -11.63 2.60 -3.90
CA ARG A 66 -12.13 3.98 -4.11
C ARG A 66 -13.65 4.09 -3.93
N GLY A 67 -14.39 3.05 -4.32
CA GLY A 67 -15.84 2.97 -4.20
C GLY A 67 -16.37 2.76 -2.77
N ILE A 68 -15.51 2.44 -1.80
CA ILE A 68 -15.90 2.32 -0.38
C ILE A 68 -16.37 3.69 0.12
N GLN A 69 -17.55 3.75 0.73
CA GLN A 69 -18.18 5.00 1.17
C GLN A 69 -17.55 5.51 2.47
N ASP A 70 -17.39 4.63 3.47
CA ASP A 70 -16.73 4.93 4.73
C ASP A 70 -15.27 5.35 4.49
N ALA A 71 -14.96 6.59 4.83
CA ALA A 71 -13.66 7.19 4.54
C ALA A 71 -12.50 6.45 5.22
N ARG A 72 -12.72 5.90 6.42
CA ARG A 72 -11.70 5.15 7.16
C ARG A 72 -11.44 3.80 6.49
N SER A 73 -12.48 3.06 6.15
CA SER A 73 -12.39 1.77 5.45
C SER A 73 -11.77 1.95 4.07
N ARG A 74 -12.13 3.02 3.34
CA ARG A 74 -11.51 3.41 2.07
C ARG A 74 -10.02 3.70 2.22
N ALA A 75 -9.64 4.54 3.18
CA ALA A 75 -8.24 4.87 3.42
C ALA A 75 -7.41 3.63 3.78
N SER A 76 -7.95 2.75 4.63
CA SER A 76 -7.32 1.48 5.01
C SER A 76 -7.10 0.58 3.80
N ALA A 77 -8.14 0.35 2.99
CA ALA A 77 -8.03 -0.48 1.78
C ALA A 77 -6.98 0.06 0.79
N LEU A 78 -6.99 1.38 0.57
CA LEU A 78 -6.01 2.04 -0.31
C LEU A 78 -4.58 1.96 0.23
N CYS A 79 -4.39 2.09 1.55
CA CYS A 79 -3.06 1.92 2.16
C CYS A 79 -2.54 0.50 2.00
N THR A 80 -3.39 -0.52 2.20
CA THR A 80 -2.94 -1.91 2.00
C THR A 80 -2.66 -2.22 0.54
N LEU A 81 -3.49 -1.76 -0.40
CA LEU A 81 -3.23 -1.91 -1.84
C LEU A 81 -1.92 -1.24 -2.23
N ALA A 82 -1.64 -0.05 -1.69
CA ALA A 82 -0.38 0.64 -1.92
C ALA A 82 0.81 -0.16 -1.40
N ALA A 83 0.72 -0.73 -0.19
CA ALA A 83 1.77 -1.57 0.38
C ALA A 83 2.02 -2.84 -0.45
N ALA A 84 0.97 -3.51 -0.92
CA ALA A 84 1.08 -4.67 -1.79
C ALA A 84 1.75 -4.32 -3.14
N LEU A 85 1.35 -3.20 -3.75
CA LEU A 85 1.98 -2.69 -4.96
C LEU A 85 3.46 -2.35 -4.74
N ALA A 86 3.81 -1.79 -3.58
CA ALA A 86 5.19 -1.50 -3.24
C ALA A 86 6.01 -2.78 -3.11
N GLN A 87 5.50 -3.80 -2.40
CA GLN A 87 6.15 -5.11 -2.27
C GLN A 87 6.40 -5.78 -3.63
N ALA A 88 5.45 -5.65 -4.56
CA ALA A 88 5.60 -6.07 -5.95
C ALA A 88 6.56 -5.18 -6.78
N SER A 89 7.28 -4.25 -6.16
CA SER A 89 8.16 -3.26 -6.80
C SER A 89 7.46 -2.31 -7.79
N ARG A 90 6.13 -2.20 -7.73
CA ARG A 90 5.29 -1.33 -8.58
C ARG A 90 5.07 0.03 -7.92
N ILE A 91 6.17 0.72 -7.63
CA ILE A 91 6.21 1.93 -6.79
C ILE A 91 5.31 3.07 -7.29
N ALA A 92 5.27 3.32 -8.61
CA ALA A 92 4.42 4.38 -9.16
C ALA A 92 2.92 4.12 -8.93
N ALA A 93 2.50 2.86 -9.09
CA ALA A 93 1.14 2.44 -8.80
C ALA A 93 0.85 2.50 -7.30
N ALA A 94 1.82 2.14 -6.44
CA ALA A 94 1.71 2.24 -4.99
C ALA A 94 1.43 3.69 -4.54
N PHE A 95 2.15 4.68 -5.06
CA PHE A 95 1.88 6.08 -4.74
C PHE A 95 0.54 6.58 -5.29
N THR A 96 0.13 6.09 -6.47
CA THR A 96 -1.19 6.40 -7.04
C THR A 96 -2.33 5.84 -6.18
N ALA A 97 -2.15 4.63 -5.66
CA ALA A 97 -3.06 3.97 -4.73
C ALA A 97 -3.16 4.72 -3.41
N LEU A 98 -2.00 5.12 -2.87
CA LEU A 98 -1.92 5.84 -1.62
C LEU A 98 -2.63 7.19 -1.73
N GLY A 99 -2.42 7.92 -2.81
CA GLY A 99 -3.00 9.25 -2.99
C GLY A 99 -2.52 10.23 -1.92
N LYS A 100 -3.35 11.24 -1.61
CA LYS A 100 -2.99 12.27 -0.62
C LYS A 100 -3.01 11.71 0.80
N ARG A 101 -1.95 11.98 1.57
CA ARG A 101 -1.81 11.61 2.98
C ARG A 101 -1.21 12.76 3.78
N GLY A 102 -1.46 12.74 5.09
CA GLY A 102 -0.81 13.67 6.00
C GLY A 102 0.70 13.43 6.03
N PRO A 103 1.54 14.45 6.31
CA PRO A 103 3.00 14.31 6.27
C PRO A 103 3.55 13.17 7.14
N ASN A 104 3.01 12.99 8.36
CA ASN A 104 3.46 11.94 9.27
C ASN A 104 3.11 10.53 8.75
N GLU A 105 1.88 10.37 8.27
CA GLU A 105 1.41 9.09 7.73
C GLU A 105 2.18 8.74 6.46
N PHE A 106 2.44 9.74 5.60
CA PHE A 106 3.24 9.56 4.41
C PHE A 106 4.68 9.13 4.73
N ILE A 107 5.35 9.78 5.69
CA ILE A 107 6.70 9.40 6.12
C ILE A 107 6.71 7.96 6.65
N GLN A 108 5.74 7.60 7.50
CA GLN A 108 5.66 6.25 8.05
C GLN A 108 5.51 5.20 6.94
N ILE A 109 4.59 5.40 6.00
CA ILE A 109 4.35 4.47 4.90
C ILE A 109 5.57 4.34 3.99
N VAL A 110 6.20 5.46 3.64
CA VAL A 110 7.42 5.44 2.81
C VAL A 110 8.57 4.74 3.56
N ALA A 111 8.70 4.92 4.88
CA ALA A 111 9.69 4.20 5.66
C ALA A 111 9.42 2.69 5.71
N GLU A 112 8.16 2.25 5.73
CA GLU A 112 7.76 0.84 5.66
C GLU A 112 8.13 0.21 4.31
N TRP A 113 8.19 0.99 3.22
CA TRP A 113 8.53 0.50 1.88
C TRP A 113 10.04 0.44 1.59
N ASN A 114 10.90 0.60 2.61
CA ASN A 114 12.36 0.70 2.44
C ASN A 114 12.96 -0.43 1.57
N GLU A 115 12.61 -1.68 1.86
CA GLU A 115 13.13 -2.86 1.16
C GLU A 115 12.70 -2.87 -0.31
N SER A 116 11.48 -2.38 -0.58
CA SER A 116 10.94 -2.30 -1.94
C SER A 116 11.70 -1.28 -2.79
N PHE A 117 12.14 -0.16 -2.19
CA PHE A 117 12.98 0.80 -2.88
C PHE A 117 14.39 0.26 -3.12
N ASP A 118 14.97 -0.41 -2.13
CA ASP A 118 16.34 -0.92 -2.25
C ASP A 118 16.46 -2.12 -3.21
N LYS A 119 15.37 -2.86 -3.44
CA LYS A 119 15.25 -3.84 -4.54
C LYS A 119 15.41 -3.21 -5.93
N LEU A 120 14.96 -1.97 -6.11
CA LEU A 120 15.07 -1.26 -7.39
C LEU A 120 16.45 -0.65 -7.58
N HIS A 121 16.99 -0.01 -6.54
CA HIS A 121 18.32 0.58 -6.58
C HIS A 121 18.90 0.61 -5.15
N PRO A 122 20.14 0.12 -4.93
CA PRO A 122 20.76 0.14 -3.61
C PRO A 122 20.76 1.54 -2.98
N ALA A 123 20.40 1.64 -1.70
CA ALA A 123 20.31 2.88 -0.92
C ALA A 123 19.28 3.92 -1.41
N LEU A 124 18.36 3.53 -2.30
CA LEU A 124 17.27 4.40 -2.74
C LEU A 124 16.32 4.74 -1.59
N SER A 125 16.11 3.82 -0.65
CA SER A 125 15.29 4.08 0.54
C SER A 125 15.82 5.27 1.36
N ALA A 126 17.14 5.32 1.57
CA ALA A 126 17.81 6.40 2.29
C ALA A 126 17.76 7.73 1.53
N GLN A 127 17.90 7.70 0.19
CA GLN A 127 17.74 8.89 -0.65
C GLN A 127 16.31 9.44 -0.56
N ILE A 128 15.30 8.58 -0.70
CA ILE A 128 13.89 8.98 -0.60
C ILE A 128 13.58 9.56 0.78
N LEU A 129 13.99 8.89 1.87
CA LEU A 129 13.72 9.37 3.22
C LEU A 129 14.36 10.74 3.49
N ARG A 130 15.58 10.98 3.00
CA ARG A 130 16.23 12.29 3.10
C ARG A 130 15.42 13.35 2.38
N GLU A 131 15.01 13.10 1.14
CA GLU A 131 14.24 14.07 0.37
C GLU A 131 12.86 14.35 0.97
N VAL A 132 12.16 13.31 1.45
CA VAL A 132 10.87 13.48 2.13
C VAL A 132 11.04 14.32 3.40
N LEU A 133 12.03 14.02 4.23
CA LEU A 133 12.28 14.76 5.47
C LEU A 133 12.77 16.19 5.20
N ARG A 134 13.53 16.41 4.12
CA ARG A 134 13.89 17.75 3.65
C ARG A 134 12.63 18.55 3.35
N ILE A 135 11.75 18.03 2.49
CA ILE A 135 10.50 18.68 2.07
C ILE A 135 9.58 18.94 3.27
N VAL A 136 9.36 17.93 4.11
CA VAL A 136 8.52 18.06 5.31
C VAL A 136 9.13 19.08 6.27
N GLY A 137 10.46 19.17 6.39
CA GLY A 137 11.15 20.20 7.17
C GLY A 137 10.90 21.65 6.72
N TRP A 138 10.47 21.88 5.48
CA TRP A 138 10.02 23.20 5.02
C TRP A 138 8.62 23.53 5.51
N VAL A 139 7.72 22.53 5.50
CA VAL A 139 6.33 22.66 5.94
C VAL A 139 6.22 22.64 7.48
N ARG A 140 7.09 21.89 8.13
CA ARG A 140 7.10 21.55 9.57
C ARG A 140 8.54 21.66 10.11
N PRO A 141 8.95 22.83 10.61
CA PRO A 141 10.33 23.09 11.03
C PRO A 141 10.87 22.18 12.13
N ASP A 142 9.99 21.58 12.93
CA ASP A 142 10.27 20.55 13.95
C ASP A 142 10.98 19.31 13.39
N TRP A 143 10.90 19.07 12.08
CA TRP A 143 11.54 17.92 11.41
C TRP A 143 12.97 18.21 10.90
N ARG A 144 13.40 19.48 10.88
CA ARG A 144 14.74 19.86 10.40
C ARG A 144 15.88 19.20 11.19
N PRO A 145 15.81 19.08 12.54
CA PRO A 145 16.86 18.40 13.30
C PRO A 145 17.00 16.92 12.91
N ILE A 146 15.88 16.23 12.62
CA ILE A 146 15.88 14.81 12.21
C ILE A 146 16.57 14.66 10.84
N HIS A 147 16.24 15.53 9.89
CA HIS A 147 16.91 15.56 8.58
C HIS A 147 18.43 15.82 8.73
N ALA A 148 18.83 16.75 9.61
CA ALA A 148 20.24 17.08 9.86
C ALA A 148 21.04 15.89 10.43
N LEU A 149 20.42 15.06 11.29
CA LEU A 149 21.06 13.87 11.85
C LEU A 149 21.29 12.77 10.81
N LEU A 150 20.40 12.64 9.81
CA LEU A 150 20.53 11.64 8.75
C LEU A 150 21.66 11.98 7.77
N ILE A 151 21.87 13.27 7.48
CA ILE A 151 22.98 13.70 6.62
C ILE A 151 24.34 13.66 7.34
N SER A 152 24.38 13.77 8.67
CA SER A 152 25.65 13.79 9.43
C SER A 152 26.26 12.40 9.66
N LYS A 153 25.48 11.32 9.51
CA LYS A 153 25.95 9.95 9.76
C LYS A 153 26.75 9.31 8.61
N GLU A 154 26.75 9.89 7.41
CA GLU A 154 27.54 9.40 6.26
C GLU A 154 28.93 10.07 6.16
N GLY A 155 29.33 10.88 7.16
CA GLY A 155 30.59 11.63 7.16
C GLY A 155 31.81 10.95 7.82
N TYR A 156 31.76 9.64 8.11
CA TYR A 156 32.86 8.88 8.71
C TYR A 156 33.13 7.58 7.95
#